data_AF-A0A0S8FWK0-F1
#
_entry.id   AF-A0A0S8FWK0-F1
#
_cell.length_a   1.000
_cell.length_b   1.000
_cell.length_c   1.000
_cell.angle_alpha   90.00
_cell.angle_beta   90.00
_cell.angle_gamma   90.00
#
_symmetry.space_group_name_H-M   'P 1'
#
loop_
_entity.id
_entity.type
_entity.pdbx_description
1 polymer ?
#
loop_
_entity_poly.entity_id
_entity_poly.type
_entity_poly.pdbx_seq_one_letter_code
_entity_poly.pdbx_strand_id
1 'polypeptide(L)'
;AQVANDQEGVYKFVEHPELGRLFHQEETPTAEEKVKLQFWLIGQMRAREHEWLQYRSGALDEETWISYRGVIYFLLGTERARELWALCSPYFNPDYTRMVAGMMDGIPTTDFWERLEAVQ
;
A
#
# COMPACT_ATOMS: atom_id res chain seq x y z
N ALA A 1 -2.16 18.12 9.19
CA ALA A 1 -2.33 16.86 9.94
C ALA A 1 -2.30 15.65 9.00
N GLN A 2 -3.09 15.61 7.91
CA GLN A 2 -3.11 14.48 6.95
C GLN A 2 -1.83 14.36 6.07
N VAL A 3 -1.33 15.47 5.53
CA VAL A 3 -0.08 15.51 4.74
C VAL A 3 1.12 14.95 5.53
N ALA A 4 1.11 15.10 6.86
CA ALA A 4 2.14 14.53 7.71
C ALA A 4 2.11 13.00 7.70
N ASN A 5 0.92 12.37 7.67
CA ASN A 5 0.78 10.91 7.64
C ASN A 5 1.26 10.30 6.30
N ASP A 6 1.02 10.98 5.18
CA ASP A 6 1.48 10.53 3.85
C ASP A 6 2.99 10.68 3.69
N GLN A 7 3.53 11.80 4.15
CA GLN A 7 4.97 12.01 4.19
C GLN A 7 5.63 10.98 5.12
N GLU A 8 5.10 10.75 6.32
CA GLU A 8 5.59 9.72 7.25
C GLU A 8 5.57 8.32 6.62
N GLY A 9 4.54 7.99 5.83
CA GLY A 9 4.45 6.70 5.15
C GLY A 9 5.60 6.43 4.17
N VAL A 10 5.99 7.46 3.40
CA VAL A 10 7.15 7.40 2.50
C VAL A 10 8.47 7.49 3.26
N TYR A 11 8.57 8.32 4.31
CA TYR A 11 9.75 8.42 5.15
C TYR A 11 10.09 7.10 5.85
N LYS A 12 9.12 6.22 6.10
CA LYS A 12 9.40 4.86 6.58
C LYS A 12 10.23 4.03 5.62
N PHE A 13 10.23 4.28 4.30
CA PHE A 13 11.17 3.61 3.40
C PHE A 13 12.59 4.19 3.48
N VAL A 14 12.74 5.42 3.99
CA VAL A 14 14.05 6.00 4.31
C VAL A 14 14.60 5.39 5.60
N GLU A 15 13.75 5.19 6.60
CA GLU A 15 14.11 4.60 7.90
C GLU A 15 14.29 3.07 7.81
N HIS A 16 13.47 2.42 6.98
CA HIS A 16 13.39 0.98 6.79
C HIS A 16 13.45 0.61 5.30
N PRO A 17 14.57 0.88 4.61
CA PRO A 17 14.72 0.58 3.18
C PRO A 17 14.57 -0.92 2.88
N GLU A 18 14.79 -1.78 3.87
CA GLU A 18 14.56 -3.22 3.75
C GLU A 18 13.11 -3.54 3.38
N LEU A 19 12.12 -2.73 3.76
CA LEU A 19 10.72 -2.98 3.40
C LEU A 19 10.52 -2.99 1.88
N GLY A 20 11.21 -2.10 1.16
CA GLY A 20 11.16 -2.07 -0.30
C GLY A 20 11.73 -3.34 -0.90
N ARG A 21 12.90 -3.78 -0.40
CA ARG A 21 13.51 -5.06 -0.79
C ARG A 21 12.59 -6.24 -0.52
N LEU A 22 11.98 -6.29 0.66
CA LEU A 22 11.10 -7.39 1.08
C LEU A 22 9.85 -7.53 0.20
N PHE A 23 9.41 -6.48 -0.50
CA PHE A 23 8.30 -6.57 -1.44
C PHE A 23 8.62 -7.35 -2.72
N HIS A 24 9.87 -7.30 -3.19
CA HIS A 24 10.23 -7.77 -4.54
C HIS A 24 11.35 -8.81 -4.58
N GLN A 25 12.15 -8.96 -3.53
CA GLN A 25 13.23 -9.95 -3.50
C GLN A 25 12.70 -11.37 -3.80
N GLU A 26 13.49 -12.17 -4.51
CA GLU A 26 13.15 -13.56 -4.84
C GLU A 26 13.15 -14.44 -3.59
N GLU A 27 14.08 -14.18 -2.66
CA GLU A 27 14.21 -14.97 -1.44
C GLU A 27 12.98 -14.83 -0.55
N THR A 28 12.49 -15.96 -0.06
CA THR A 28 11.38 -15.99 0.88
C THR A 28 11.78 -15.26 2.17
N PRO A 29 11.05 -14.21 2.59
CA PRO A 29 11.35 -13.52 3.84
C PRO A 29 11.20 -14.43 5.06
N THR A 30 12.00 -14.17 6.09
CA THR A 30 11.87 -14.79 7.41
C THR A 30 10.52 -14.44 8.05
N ALA A 31 10.14 -15.16 9.10
CA ALA A 31 8.90 -14.87 9.84
C ALA A 31 8.88 -13.43 10.40
N GLU A 32 10.00 -12.94 10.93
CA GLU A 32 10.11 -11.57 11.46
C GLU A 32 9.95 -10.53 10.35
N GLU A 33 10.58 -10.74 9.19
CA GLU A 33 10.46 -9.85 8.03
C GLU A 33 9.03 -9.81 7.50
N LYS A 34 8.34 -10.96 7.44
CA LYS A 34 6.92 -11.01 7.09
C LYS A 34 6.07 -10.21 8.07
N VAL A 35 6.33 -10.31 9.37
CA VAL A 35 5.61 -9.54 10.39
C VAL A 35 5.82 -8.04 10.19
N LYS A 36 7.07 -7.58 9.99
CA LYS A 36 7.37 -6.17 9.72
C LYS A 36 6.63 -5.65 8.49
N LEU A 37 6.74 -6.38 7.38
CA LEU A 37 6.09 -6.03 6.12
C LEU A 37 4.55 -6.00 6.26
N GLN A 38 3.97 -6.99 6.95
CA GLN A 38 2.54 -7.11 7.18
C GLN A 38 1.97 -5.91 7.95
N PHE A 39 2.60 -5.54 9.08
CA PHE A 39 2.11 -4.43 9.89
C PHE A 39 2.36 -3.07 9.24
N TRP A 40 3.43 -2.94 8.47
CA TRP A 40 3.63 -1.76 7.63
C TRP A 40 2.51 -1.61 6.59
N LEU A 41 2.19 -2.68 5.85
CA LEU A 41 1.10 -2.68 4.85
C LEU A 41 -0.25 -2.35 5.49
N ILE A 42 -0.55 -2.93 6.67
CA ILE A 42 -1.76 -2.59 7.43
C ILE A 42 -1.83 -1.10 7.72
N GLY A 43 -0.73 -0.49 8.20
CA GLY A 43 -0.67 0.94 8.49
C GLY A 43 -0.98 1.80 7.26
N GLN A 44 -0.39 1.47 6.12
CA GLN A 44 -0.65 2.18 4.86
C GLN A 44 -2.11 2.05 4.42
N MET A 45 -2.65 0.83 4.42
CA MET A 45 -4.04 0.61 4.03
C MET A 45 -5.04 1.26 4.98
N ARG A 46 -4.71 1.43 6.27
CA ARG A 46 -5.56 2.16 7.25
C ARG A 46 -5.59 3.65 6.97
N ALA A 47 -4.47 4.24 6.56
CA ALA A 47 -4.45 5.65 6.15
C ALA A 47 -5.38 5.88 4.94
N ARG A 48 -5.34 4.97 3.95
CA ARG A 48 -6.21 5.04 2.76
C ARG A 48 -7.67 4.76 3.04
N GLU A 49 -7.97 3.85 3.96
CA GLU A 49 -9.34 3.65 4.43
C GLU A 49 -9.89 4.93 5.10
N HIS A 50 -9.05 5.61 5.90
CA HIS A 50 -9.45 6.87 6.53
C HIS A 50 -9.74 7.97 5.49
N GLU A 51 -8.88 8.13 4.48
CA GLU A 51 -9.11 9.06 3.36
C GLU A 51 -10.37 8.70 2.57
N TRP A 52 -10.58 7.42 2.30
CA TRP A 52 -11.80 6.95 1.65
C TRP A 52 -13.04 7.31 2.47
N LEU A 53 -13.03 7.14 3.79
CA LEU A 53 -14.13 7.55 4.67
C LEU A 53 -14.36 9.07 4.64
N GLN A 54 -13.29 9.88 4.60
CA GLN A 54 -13.39 11.34 4.47
C GLN A 54 -13.99 11.75 3.11
N TYR A 55 -13.62 11.06 2.03
CA TYR A 55 -14.21 11.27 0.71
C TYR A 55 -15.70 10.92 0.72
N ARG A 56 -16.05 9.76 1.30
CA ARG A 56 -17.46 9.31 1.40
C ARG A 56 -18.34 10.23 2.25
N SER A 57 -17.77 10.97 3.19
CA SER A 57 -18.51 11.95 4.00
C SER A 57 -18.53 13.36 3.40
N GLY A 58 -17.81 13.61 2.30
CA GLY A 58 -17.67 14.93 1.68
C GLY A 58 -16.64 15.84 2.36
N ALA A 59 -15.84 15.33 3.30
CA ALA A 59 -14.77 16.06 3.96
C ALA A 59 -13.47 16.13 3.13
N LEU A 60 -13.30 15.20 2.18
CA LEU A 60 -12.23 15.18 1.19
C LEU A 60 -12.84 15.28 -0.21
N ASP A 61 -12.31 16.17 -1.06
CA ASP A 61 -12.79 16.29 -2.43
C ASP A 61 -12.32 15.11 -3.30
N GLU A 62 -13.00 14.92 -4.44
CA GLU A 62 -12.74 13.81 -5.34
C GLU A 62 -11.35 13.87 -5.98
N GLU A 63 -10.88 15.05 -6.37
CA GLU A 63 -9.57 15.22 -7.00
C GLU A 63 -8.46 14.79 -6.04
N THR A 64 -8.53 15.27 -4.79
CA THR A 64 -7.60 14.89 -3.74
C THR A 64 -7.66 13.40 -3.42
N TRP A 65 -8.87 12.82 -3.31
CA TRP A 65 -9.03 11.38 -3.09
C TRP A 65 -8.43 10.54 -4.23
N ILE A 66 -8.68 10.91 -5.49
CA ILE A 66 -8.14 10.21 -6.65
C ILE A 66 -6.61 10.24 -6.65
N SER A 67 -6.00 11.37 -6.25
CA SER A 67 -4.56 11.50 -6.10
C SER A 67 -4.01 10.55 -5.01
N TYR A 68 -4.57 10.60 -3.80
CA TYR A 68 -4.05 9.84 -2.66
C TYR A 68 -4.21 8.33 -2.80
N ARG A 69 -5.36 7.88 -3.33
CA ARG A 69 -5.60 6.43 -3.52
C ARG A 69 -4.64 5.79 -4.53
N GLY A 70 -3.98 6.59 -5.39
CA GLY A 70 -3.04 6.09 -6.39
C GLY A 70 -1.90 5.25 -5.79
N VAL A 71 -1.50 5.53 -4.55
CA VAL A 71 -0.45 4.74 -3.87
C VAL A 71 -0.85 3.29 -3.62
N ILE A 72 -2.15 2.95 -3.66
CA ILE A 72 -2.62 1.56 -3.53
C ILE A 72 -2.03 0.67 -4.64
N TYR A 73 -1.88 1.21 -5.86
CA TYR A 73 -1.26 0.47 -6.97
C TYR A 73 0.21 0.13 -6.68
N PHE A 74 0.92 1.03 -5.99
CA PHE A 74 2.29 0.78 -5.55
C PHE A 74 2.33 -0.23 -4.40
N LEU A 75 1.49 -0.03 -3.37
CA LEU A 75 1.42 -0.91 -2.19
C LEU A 75 1.09 -2.36 -2.57
N LEU A 76 0.19 -2.55 -3.53
CA LEU A 76 -0.26 -3.87 -4.01
C LEU A 76 0.38 -4.26 -5.35
N GLY A 77 1.52 -3.65 -5.65
CA GLY A 77 2.23 -3.80 -6.92
C GLY A 77 2.89 -5.17 -7.10
N THR A 78 3.11 -5.95 -6.04
CA THR A 78 3.76 -7.28 -6.12
C THR A 78 2.80 -8.40 -5.71
N GLU A 79 3.05 -9.62 -6.17
CA GLU A 79 2.25 -10.79 -5.77
C GLU A 79 2.23 -10.98 -4.26
N ARG A 80 3.42 -10.88 -3.63
CA ARG A 80 3.60 -10.95 -2.18
C ARG A 80 2.74 -9.90 -1.45
N ALA A 81 2.69 -8.67 -1.93
CA ALA A 81 1.87 -7.64 -1.32
C ALA A 81 0.37 -7.96 -1.39
N ARG A 82 -0.09 -8.51 -2.52
CA ARG A 82 -1.49 -8.93 -2.70
C ARG A 82 -1.86 -10.07 -1.76
N GLU A 83 -0.96 -11.04 -1.57
CA GLU A 83 -1.15 -12.12 -0.61
C GLU A 83 -1.23 -11.61 0.83
N LEU A 84 -0.33 -10.70 1.22
CA LEU A 84 -0.35 -10.08 2.55
C LEU A 84 -1.59 -9.22 2.78
N TRP A 85 -2.09 -8.54 1.74
CA TRP A 85 -3.35 -7.82 1.80
C TRP A 85 -4.54 -8.76 1.98
N ALA A 86 -4.58 -9.89 1.27
CA ALA A 86 -5.64 -10.87 1.40
C ALA A 86 -5.79 -11.39 2.85
N LEU A 87 -4.67 -11.54 3.58
CA LEU A 87 -4.67 -11.97 4.99
C LEU A 87 -5.34 -10.97 5.93
N CYS A 88 -5.19 -9.66 5.69
CA CYS A 88 -5.64 -8.64 6.64
C CYS A 88 -6.88 -7.85 6.17
N SER A 89 -7.21 -7.88 4.88
CA SER A 89 -8.36 -7.17 4.31
C SER A 89 -9.70 -7.45 5.01
N PRO A 90 -10.01 -8.65 5.55
CA PRO A 90 -11.26 -8.89 6.26
C PRO A 90 -11.46 -8.05 7.53
N TYR A 91 -10.38 -7.45 8.07
CA TYR A 91 -10.45 -6.55 9.22
C TYR A 91 -10.73 -5.08 8.84
N PHE A 92 -10.87 -4.78 7.55
CA PHE A 92 -11.18 -3.45 7.02
C PHE A 92 -12.67 -3.32 6.69
N ASN A 93 -13.11 -2.09 6.46
CA ASN A 93 -14.45 -1.78 6.01
C ASN A 93 -14.74 -2.54 4.69
N PRO A 94 -15.84 -3.30 4.59
CA PRO A 94 -16.13 -4.15 3.44
C PRO A 94 -16.39 -3.36 2.14
N ASP A 95 -16.86 -2.12 2.22
CA ASP A 95 -17.00 -1.25 1.04
C ASP A 95 -15.65 -0.73 0.56
N TYR A 96 -14.75 -0.42 1.49
CA TYR A 96 -13.38 -0.05 1.17
C TYR A 96 -12.65 -1.22 0.50
N THR A 97 -12.75 -2.44 1.03
CA THR A 97 -12.11 -3.62 0.43
C THR A 97 -12.66 -3.93 -0.96
N ARG A 98 -13.98 -3.79 -1.19
CA ARG A 98 -14.59 -3.89 -2.53
C ARG A 98 -14.04 -2.83 -3.49
N MET A 99 -13.87 -1.60 -3.02
CA MET A 99 -13.30 -0.51 -3.82
C MET A 99 -11.85 -0.83 -4.22
N VAL A 100 -11.02 -1.29 -3.28
CA VAL A 100 -9.64 -1.73 -3.56
C VAL A 100 -9.62 -2.89 -4.54
N ALA A 101 -10.51 -3.88 -4.38
CA ALA A 101 -10.61 -5.01 -5.32
C ALA A 101 -10.93 -4.53 -6.73
N GLY A 102 -11.89 -3.60 -6.88
CA GLY A 102 -12.21 -3.00 -8.18
C GLY A 102 -11.07 -2.16 -8.77
N MET A 103 -10.24 -1.52 -7.94
CA MET A 103 -9.04 -0.83 -8.42
C MET A 103 -8.00 -1.81 -8.98
N MET A 104 -7.81 -2.96 -8.33
CA MET A 104 -6.77 -3.91 -8.69
C MET A 104 -7.18 -4.95 -9.75
N ASP A 105 -8.45 -4.96 -10.16
CA ASP A 105 -8.96 -5.91 -11.15
C ASP A 105 -8.26 -5.74 -12.51
N GLY A 106 -7.71 -6.82 -13.06
CA GLY A 106 -6.94 -6.82 -14.31
C GLY A 106 -5.61 -6.06 -14.27
N ILE A 107 -5.18 -5.53 -13.12
CA ILE A 107 -3.93 -4.77 -13.01
C ILE A 107 -2.73 -5.72 -12.85
N PRO A 108 -1.72 -5.65 -13.75
CA PRO A 108 -0.50 -6.46 -13.63
C PRO A 108 0.34 -6.04 -12.42
N THR A 109 1.34 -6.85 -12.05
CA THR A 109 2.35 -6.44 -11.08
C THR A 109 3.23 -5.31 -11.64
N THR A 110 3.81 -4.51 -10.76
CA THR A 110 4.65 -3.36 -11.12
C THR A 110 6.06 -3.82 -11.52
N ASP A 111 6.66 -3.09 -12.46
CA ASP A 111 8.08 -3.18 -12.87
C ASP A 111 8.96 -2.14 -12.16
N PHE A 112 8.43 -1.49 -11.12
CA PHE A 112 9.09 -0.38 -10.43
C PHE A 112 10.45 -0.78 -9.86
N TRP A 113 10.56 -1.99 -9.29
CA TRP A 113 11.77 -2.42 -8.58
C TRP A 113 12.90 -2.72 -9.55
N GLU A 114 12.62 -3.39 -10.67
CA GLU A 114 13.55 -3.64 -11.75
C GLU A 114 14.04 -2.31 -12.37
N ARG A 115 13.12 -1.36 -12.54
CA ARG A 115 13.46 -0.03 -13.04
C ARG A 115 14.29 0.78 -12.04
N LEU A 116 14.03 0.64 -10.75
CA LEU A 116 14.79 1.28 -9.68
C LEU A 116 16.24 0.75 -9.65
N GLU A 117 16.43 -0.56 -9.77
CA GLU A 117 17.76 -1.19 -9.84
C GLU A 117 18.56 -0.76 -11.07
N ALA A 118 17.87 -0.45 -12.18
CA ALA A 118 18.50 -0.02 -13.41
C ALA A 118 18.93 1.48 -13.43
N VAL A 119 18.59 2.27 -12.40
CA VAL A 119 18.97 3.69 -12.32
C VAL A 119 20.48 3.83 -12.05
N GLN A 120 21.17 4.62 -12.89
CA GLN A 120 22.60 4.95 -12.78
C GLN A 120 22.86 6.26 -12.04
#